data_AF-A0A0E0LAC2-F1
#
_entry.id   AF-A0A0E0LAC2-F1
#
_cell.length_a   1.000
_cell.length_b   1.000
_cell.length_c   1.000
_cell.angle_alpha   90.00
_cell.angle_beta   90.00
_cell.angle_gamma   90.00
#
_symmetry.space_group_name_H-M   'P 1'
#
loop_
_entity.id
_entity.type
_entity.pdbx_description
1 polymer ?
#
loop_
_entity_poly.entity_id
_entity_poly.type
_entity_poly.pdbx_seq_one_letter_code
_entity_poly.pdbx_strand_id
1 'polypeptide(L)' 'MKSALQDVVKSWSLKLQRQFKVLKSSLAVYTVVCETKECNFRVHGHVPKYESYWLVSRVEEHNHMLRNT' A
#
# COMPACT_ATOMS: atom_id res chain seq x y z
N MET A 1 -2.04 -14.87 -5.67
CA MET A 1 -2.75 -13.61 -6.02
C MET A 1 -2.47 -12.47 -5.04
N LYS A 2 -2.65 -12.62 -3.72
CA LYS A 2 -2.25 -11.57 -2.75
C LYS A 2 -0.74 -11.24 -2.76
N SER A 3 0.10 -12.25 -3.04
CA SER A 3 1.56 -12.11 -3.14
C SER A 3 1.99 -11.01 -4.12
N ALA A 4 1.38 -10.93 -5.30
CA ALA A 4 1.72 -9.92 -6.30
C ALA A 4 1.52 -8.49 -5.79
N LEU A 5 0.40 -8.22 -5.08
CA LEU A 5 0.14 -6.91 -4.49
C LEU A 5 1.14 -6.59 -3.36
N GLN A 6 1.48 -7.59 -2.55
CA GLN A 6 2.50 -7.43 -1.50
C GLN A 6 3.87 -7.14 -2.09
N ASP A 7 4.24 -7.80 -3.19
CA ASP A 7 5.54 -7.59 -3.84
C ASP A 7 5.63 -6.23 -4.53
N VAL A 8 4.54 -5.75 -5.13
CA VAL A 8 4.45 -4.36 -5.63
C VAL A 8 4.64 -3.36 -4.49
N VAL A 9 3.98 -3.58 -3.33
CA VAL A 9 4.13 -2.71 -2.16
C VAL A 9 5.57 -2.73 -1.63
N LYS A 10 6.23 -3.89 -1.57
CA LYS A 10 7.65 -3.98 -1.21
C LYS A 10 8.53 -3.23 -2.21
N SER A 11 8.27 -3.39 -3.51
CA SER A 11 9.00 -2.66 -4.55
C SER A 11 8.84 -1.15 -4.42
N TRP A 12 7.63 -0.67 -4.10
CA TRP A 12 7.40 0.74 -3.80
C TRP A 12 8.11 1.20 -2.54
N SER A 13 8.13 0.41 -1.48
CA SER A 13 8.87 0.71 -0.26
C SER A 13 10.35 0.93 -0.55
N LEU A 14 10.95 0.08 -1.39
CA LEU A 14 12.34 0.20 -1.83
C LEU A 14 12.58 1.42 -2.74
N LYS A 15 11.76 1.58 -3.79
CA LYS A 15 11.89 2.70 -4.75
C LYS A 15 11.69 4.06 -4.10
N LEU A 16 10.74 4.15 -3.19
CA LEU A 16 10.44 5.38 -2.47
C LEU A 16 11.30 5.53 -1.21
N GLN A 17 12.14 4.56 -0.84
CA GLN A 17 12.92 4.60 0.41
C GLN A 17 12.05 4.89 1.64
N ARG A 18 10.87 4.27 1.71
CA ARG A 18 9.89 4.49 2.78
C ARG A 18 9.44 3.18 3.39
N GLN A 19 9.25 3.18 4.70
CA GLN A 19 8.66 2.06 5.40
C GLN A 19 7.14 2.16 5.36
N PHE A 20 6.52 1.02 5.11
CA PHE A 20 5.07 0.87 4.99
C PHE A 20 4.56 -0.12 6.02
N LYS A 21 3.41 0.20 6.59
CA LYS A 21 2.71 -0.66 7.55
C LYS A 21 1.42 -1.19 6.93
N VAL A 22 1.15 -2.47 7.15
CA VAL A 22 -0.13 -3.09 6.80
C VAL A 22 -1.18 -2.67 7.82
N LEU A 23 -2.20 -1.94 7.36
CA LEU A 23 -3.35 -1.55 8.18
C LEU A 23 -4.44 -2.63 8.19
N LYS A 24 -4.67 -3.29 7.04
CA LYS A 24 -5.67 -4.36 6.89
C LYS A 24 -5.20 -5.40 5.90
N SER A 25 -5.35 -6.68 6.24
CA SER A 25 -5.04 -7.80 5.35
C SER A 25 -6.07 -8.91 5.54
N SER A 26 -6.90 -9.13 4.52
CA SER A 26 -7.89 -10.22 4.45
C SER A 26 -7.90 -10.82 3.04
N LEU A 27 -8.70 -11.86 2.81
CA LEU A 27 -8.76 -12.52 1.50
C LEU A 27 -9.21 -11.58 0.36
N ALA A 28 -10.03 -10.56 0.69
CA ALA A 28 -10.59 -9.62 -0.29
C ALA A 28 -10.12 -8.17 -0.12
N VAL A 29 -9.35 -7.84 0.91
CA VAL A 29 -8.92 -6.45 1.18
C VAL A 29 -7.47 -6.43 1.64
N TYR A 30 -6.71 -5.46 1.14
CA TYR A 30 -5.36 -5.17 1.54
C TYR A 30 -5.15 -3.67 1.59
N THR A 31 -4.80 -3.15 2.76
CA THR A 31 -4.58 -1.71 2.96
C THR A 31 -3.23 -1.48 3.60
N VAL A 32 -2.47 -0.58 3.01
CA VAL A 32 -1.12 -0.21 3.43
C VAL A 32 -1.06 1.29 3.62
N VAL A 33 -0.33 1.72 4.65
CA VAL A 33 -0.10 3.13 4.96
C VAL A 33 1.38 3.38 5.15
N CYS A 34 1.81 4.63 5.04
CA CYS A 34 3.17 4.99 5.43
C CYS A 34 3.34 4.90 6.95
N GLU A 35 4.50 4.42 7.39
CA GLU A 35 4.81 4.31 8.82
C GLU A 35 5.13 5.67 9.47
N THR A 36 5.59 6.64 8.68
CA THR A 36 5.85 7.99 9.17
C THR A 36 4.58 8.60 9.75
N LYS A 37 4.68 9.12 10.98
CA LYS A 37 3.58 9.83 11.64
C LYS A 37 3.12 11.01 10.77
N GLU A 38 1.81 11.21 10.72
CA GLU A 38 1.14 12.30 9.97
C GLU A 38 1.29 12.22 8.45
N CYS A 39 1.67 11.07 7.91
CA CYS A 39 1.63 10.86 6.48
C CYS A 39 0.25 10.42 5.99
N ASN A 40 -0.26 11.13 4.98
CA ASN A 40 -1.52 10.81 4.32
C ASN A 40 -1.42 9.63 3.33
N PHE A 41 -0.22 9.09 3.09
CA PHE A 41 -0.05 8.02 2.11
C PHE A 41 -0.81 6.77 2.51
N ARG A 42 -1.66 6.31 1.59
CA ARG A 42 -2.49 5.12 1.76
C ARG A 42 -2.73 4.45 0.43
N VAL A 43 -2.52 3.14 0.41
CA VAL A 43 -2.86 2.26 -0.71
C VAL A 43 -3.98 1.34 -0.26
N HIS A 44 -5.10 1.34 -0.97
CA HIS A 44 -6.23 0.45 -0.74
C HIS A 44 -6.47 -0.46 -1.94
N GLY A 45 -6.14 -1.74 -1.77
CA GLY A 45 -6.46 -2.81 -2.69
C GLY A 45 -7.67 -3.63 -2.21
N HIS A 46 -8.57 -3.98 -3.13
CA HIS A 46 -9.66 -4.92 -2.84
C HIS A 46 -9.95 -5.84 -4.02
N VAL A 47 -10.59 -6.98 -3.73
CA VAL A 47 -11.11 -7.92 -4.74
C VAL A 47 -12.63 -7.75 -4.78
N PRO A 48 -13.22 -7.27 -5.88
CA PRO A 48 -14.66 -7.19 -6.04
C PRO A 48 -15.34 -8.57 -5.93
N LYS A 49 -16.61 -8.59 -5.52
CA LYS A 49 -17.35 -9.84 -5.19
C LYS A 49 -17.39 -10.89 -6.30
N TYR A 50 -17.31 -10.47 -7.56
CA TYR A 50 -17.42 -11.34 -8.74
C TYR A 50 -16.15 -11.36 -9.60
N GLU A 51 -15.05 -10.80 -9.08
CA GLU A 51 -13.81 -10.66 -9.83
C GLU A 51 -12.70 -11.47 -9.17
N SER A 52 -11.72 -11.88 -9.99
CA SER A 52 -10.54 -12.61 -9.52
C SER A 52 -9.28 -11.74 -9.44
N TYR A 53 -9.37 -10.48 -9.85
CA TYR A 53 -8.26 -9.52 -9.84
C TYR A 53 -8.35 -8.54 -8.67
N TRP A 54 -7.19 -8.01 -8.27
CA TRP A 54 -7.07 -6.98 -7.25
C TRP A 54 -7.17 -5.60 -7.89
N LEU A 55 -8.10 -4.79 -7.41
CA LEU A 55 -8.22 -3.37 -7.78
C LEU A 55 -7.56 -2.49 -6.73
N VAL A 56 -6.63 -1.64 -7.18
CA VAL A 56 -6.09 -0.55 -6.36
C VAL A 56 -7.02 0.65 -6.54
N SER A 57 -7.83 0.90 -5.52
CA SER A 57 -8.95 1.86 -5.58
C SER A 57 -8.62 3.23 -4.98
N ARG A 58 -7.55 3.33 -4.18
CA ARG A 58 -7.08 4.61 -3.63
C ARG A 58 -5.58 4.56 -3.44
N VAL A 59 -4.87 5.50 -4.06
CA VAL A 59 -3.46 5.78 -3.83
C VAL A 59 -3.38 7.25 -3.44
N GLU A 60 -3.11 7.50 -2.16
CA GLU A 60 -2.83 8.85 -1.68
C GLU A 60 -1.33 9.07 -1.66
N GLU A 61 -0.87 10.24 -2.12
CA GLU A 61 0.54 10.57 -2.18
C GLU A 61 1.12 10.93 -0.80
N HIS A 62 2.44 10.89 -0.71
CA HIS A 62 3.14 11.37 0.48
C HIS A 62 3.07 12.89 0.57
N ASN A 63 2.68 13.40 1.73
CA ASN A 63 2.68 14.83 2.06
C ASN A 63 4.00 15.32 2.70
N HIS A 64 5.02 14.46 2.80
CA HIS A 64 6.27 14.78 3.48
C HIS A 64 7.48 14.43 2.60
N MET A 65 8.56 15.19 2.74
CA MET A 65 9.82 14.91 2.05
C MET A 65 10.42 13.58 2.53
N LEU A 66 11.22 12.95 1.67
CA LEU A 66 12.04 11.83 2.07
C LEU A 66 13.06 12.32 3.09
N ARG A 67 13.05 11.75 4.30
CA ARG A 67 14.18 11.92 5.22
C ARG A 67 15.31 11.03 4.68
N ASN A 68 16.24 11.64 3.96
CA ASN A 68 17.56 11.03 3.78
C ASN A 68 18.27 11.10 5.14
N THR A 69 18.32 9.98 5.84
CA THR A 69 19.30 9.75 6.92
C THR A 69 20.61 9.26 6.33
#